data_AF-A0A4Q6GLS3-F1
#
_entry.id   AF-A0A4Q6GLS3-F1
#
_cell.length_a   1.000
_cell.length_b   1.000
_cell.length_c   1.000
_cell.angle_alpha   90.00
_cell.angle_beta   90.00
_cell.angle_gamma   90.00
#
_symmetry.space_group_name_H-M   'P 1'
#
loop_
_entity.id
_entity.type
_entity.pdbx_description
1 polymer ?
#
loop_
_entity_poly.entity_id
_entity_poly.type
_entity_poly.pdbx_seq_one_letter_code
_entity_poly.pdbx_strand_id
1 'polypeptide(L)'
;GQRHEVPADKIYTQESYSSASAAMYADRKVKVIVFPNLAPGTRLVYRYRQKQNIAYFPGYFGLWENFSLFTQYDDARVTLSAPASLPLHVYSRGVQGGDRPNVEGGQARWTWSYRRSAPMPNQNWTTAGWEYGPTIMASTYADYPALGRAYQLKGAEAARVTPAVAERAAQITRGIDDRRQQAAAIYQWVARNIRYVAVYLGNGGLEPNPADSILANRYGDCKDHTVILEALLAAKGIASTPVLIGAGGGPTLPQVAVLGRFNHAINYLPEFDLYLDSTSPYARFGQLPASDLGAPVVHTADGRIARTPPNDPAVSAYRASSHYHFKPDGSVSGRTLQDSSASGEIGLRGAFAQLTSQNRARIQESIMSASGFNGTGRIRLQGEVDDLSRPFGYAFEFDASDYVDFSTVGGMVLPDPPGAESMRNIHATASSPANATPFYCNDSLREETYTLDFPASVPLIAVPRSDRFENAAGTYESSWKQEGQQVVATHRLRLNAIHGNTKVCQPEDYPAFREIYQHVRRGFRAQIVYGDLEAVPAPVRAGQ
;
A
#
# COMPACT_ATOMS: atom_id res chain seq x y z
N GLY A 1 -12.47 -9.39 44.50
CA GLY A 1 -11.38 -8.41 44.36
C GLY A 1 -11.84 -7.06 44.87
N GLN A 2 -10.92 -6.18 45.27
CA GLN A 2 -11.22 -4.80 45.61
C GLN A 2 -11.66 -4.03 44.36
N ARG A 3 -12.69 -3.19 44.49
CA ARG A 3 -13.17 -2.32 43.41
C ARG A 3 -12.58 -0.93 43.61
N HIS A 4 -11.82 -0.46 42.63
CA HIS A 4 -11.31 0.90 42.59
C HIS A 4 -12.11 1.69 41.55
N GLU A 5 -12.86 2.70 42.01
CA GLU A 5 -13.50 3.64 41.09
C GLU A 5 -12.44 4.51 40.41
N VAL A 6 -12.64 4.78 39.12
CA VAL A 6 -11.81 5.78 38.42
C VAL A 6 -12.28 7.16 38.87
N PRO A 7 -11.42 7.98 39.50
CA PRO A 7 -11.80 9.32 39.94
C PRO A 7 -12.22 10.19 38.75
N ALA A 8 -13.16 11.12 38.97
CA ALA A 8 -13.72 11.94 37.90
C ALA A 8 -12.66 12.82 37.20
N ASP A 9 -11.67 13.31 37.93
CA ASP A 9 -10.53 14.08 37.41
C ASP A 9 -9.59 13.23 36.52
N LYS A 10 -9.73 11.91 36.54
CA LYS A 10 -9.02 10.96 35.66
C LYS A 10 -9.82 10.57 34.43
N ILE A 11 -11.01 11.16 34.24
CA ILE A 11 -11.89 10.95 33.07
C ILE A 11 -12.08 12.27 32.32
N TYR A 12 -11.07 12.66 31.56
CA TYR A 12 -11.04 13.94 30.87
C TYR A 12 -11.23 13.78 29.36
N THR A 13 -11.52 14.91 28.71
CA THR A 13 -11.68 14.99 27.26
C THR A 13 -10.50 15.77 26.71
N GLN A 14 -9.90 15.28 25.63
CA GLN A 14 -8.86 16.00 24.90
C GLN A 14 -9.17 15.97 23.40
N GLU A 15 -8.47 16.79 22.63
CA GLU A 15 -8.50 16.69 21.17
C GLU A 15 -7.92 15.34 20.72
N SER A 16 -8.47 14.80 19.63
CA SER A 16 -7.92 13.58 19.03
C SER A 16 -6.46 13.77 18.64
N TYR A 17 -5.64 12.72 18.80
CA TYR A 17 -4.24 12.74 18.35
C TYR A 17 -4.12 13.03 16.85
N SER A 18 -5.12 12.61 16.04
CA SER A 18 -5.20 12.98 14.63
C SER A 18 -5.24 14.50 14.41
N SER A 19 -5.87 15.26 15.31
CA SER A 19 -5.95 16.73 15.25
C SER A 19 -4.63 17.42 15.64
N ALA A 20 -3.65 16.68 16.16
CA ALA A 20 -2.33 17.19 16.54
C ALA A 20 -1.29 17.09 15.40
N SER A 21 -1.61 16.40 14.30
CA SER A 21 -0.74 16.31 13.13
C SER A 21 -0.92 17.52 12.21
N ALA A 22 0.17 18.10 11.71
CA ALA A 22 0.16 19.36 10.96
C ALA A 22 -0.63 19.34 9.62
N ALA A 23 -1.12 18.19 9.19
CA ALA A 23 -1.89 18.00 7.96
C ALA A 23 -3.35 17.53 8.22
N MET A 24 -3.80 17.45 9.48
CA MET A 24 -5.17 17.04 9.80
C MET A 24 -5.77 17.89 10.93
N TYR A 25 -6.88 18.57 10.65
CA TYR A 25 -7.69 19.32 11.62
C TYR A 25 -9.03 18.62 11.79
N ALA A 26 -9.44 18.33 13.03
CA ALA A 26 -10.74 17.73 13.30
C ALA A 26 -11.31 18.26 14.61
N ASP A 27 -12.63 18.41 14.69
CA ASP A 27 -13.37 18.72 15.92
C ASP A 27 -13.68 17.47 16.76
N ARG A 28 -13.05 16.34 16.40
CA ARG A 28 -13.18 15.06 17.10
C ARG A 28 -12.46 15.11 18.43
N LYS A 29 -13.22 14.84 19.49
CA LYS A 29 -12.71 14.72 20.85
C LYS A 29 -12.55 13.26 21.26
N VAL A 30 -11.52 12.99 22.04
CA VAL A 30 -11.27 11.68 22.66
C VAL A 30 -11.54 11.78 24.16
N LYS A 31 -12.33 10.85 24.67
CA LYS A 31 -12.53 10.66 26.11
C LYS A 31 -11.44 9.72 26.63
N VAL A 32 -10.57 10.22 27.49
CA VAL A 32 -9.49 9.44 28.13
C VAL A 32 -9.96 9.00 29.51
N ILE A 33 -9.77 7.72 29.82
CA ILE A 33 -10.04 7.12 31.13
C ILE A 33 -8.73 6.57 31.66
N VAL A 34 -8.15 7.22 32.68
CA VAL A 34 -6.90 6.77 33.30
C VAL A 34 -7.23 5.87 34.49
N PHE A 35 -7.07 4.56 34.31
CA PHE A 35 -7.33 3.58 35.37
C PHE A 35 -6.17 3.57 36.39
N PRO A 36 -6.43 3.84 37.69
CA PRO A 36 -5.40 3.81 38.72
C PRO A 36 -5.11 2.37 39.19
N ASN A 37 -3.93 2.18 39.80
CA ASN A 37 -3.57 0.96 40.55
C ASN A 37 -3.71 -0.35 39.74
N LEU A 38 -3.20 -0.35 38.51
CA LEU A 38 -3.19 -1.54 37.66
C LEU A 38 -2.14 -2.54 38.13
N ALA A 39 -2.55 -3.79 38.30
CA ALA A 39 -1.68 -4.91 38.62
C ALA A 39 -2.09 -6.14 37.78
N PRO A 40 -1.21 -7.14 37.63
CA PRO A 40 -1.59 -8.40 36.99
C PRO A 40 -2.87 -8.99 37.61
N GLY A 41 -3.84 -9.34 36.77
CA GLY A 41 -5.15 -9.83 37.20
C GLY A 41 -6.23 -8.76 37.41
N THR A 42 -5.91 -7.46 37.29
CA THR A 42 -6.92 -6.38 37.34
C THR A 42 -7.90 -6.49 36.16
N ARG A 43 -9.20 -6.35 36.43
CA ARG A 43 -10.25 -6.24 35.42
C ARG A 43 -10.67 -4.78 35.25
N LEU A 44 -10.50 -4.24 34.04
CA LEU A 44 -11.00 -2.92 33.69
C LEU A 44 -12.48 -3.00 33.33
N VAL A 45 -13.27 -2.05 33.84
CA VAL A 45 -14.70 -1.95 33.55
C VAL A 45 -15.03 -0.50 33.22
N TYR A 46 -15.67 -0.26 32.09
CA TYR A 46 -16.20 1.04 31.72
C TYR A 46 -17.49 0.88 30.93
N ARG A 47 -18.33 1.92 30.95
CA ARG A 47 -19.54 2.02 30.17
C ARG A 47 -19.64 3.42 29.61
N TYR A 48 -19.96 3.54 28.32
CA TYR A 48 -20.21 4.82 27.69
C TYR A 48 -21.50 4.77 26.86
N ARG A 49 -22.00 5.95 26.50
CA ARG A 49 -23.12 6.13 25.58
C ARG A 49 -22.73 7.21 24.60
N GLN A 50 -22.79 6.88 23.32
CA GLN A 50 -22.69 7.85 22.23
C GLN A 50 -24.08 8.11 21.66
N LYS A 51 -24.37 9.36 21.30
CA LYS A 51 -25.59 9.76 20.59
C LYS A 51 -25.18 10.49 19.33
N GLN A 52 -25.67 10.02 18.19
CA GLN A 52 -25.56 10.71 16.90
C GLN A 52 -26.95 11.22 16.54
N ASN A 53 -27.11 12.55 16.50
CA ASN A 53 -28.41 13.18 16.25
C ASN A 53 -28.61 13.52 14.76
N ILE A 54 -27.54 13.52 13.97
CA ILE A 54 -27.54 13.86 12.55
C ILE A 54 -26.92 12.68 11.79
N ALA A 55 -27.64 12.16 10.82
CA ALA A 55 -27.13 11.11 9.94
C ALA A 55 -26.05 11.67 9.00
N TYR A 56 -25.05 10.84 8.65
CA TYR A 56 -23.99 11.25 7.73
C TYR A 56 -24.53 11.62 6.34
N PHE A 57 -25.56 10.89 5.90
CA PHE A 57 -26.39 11.19 4.75
C PHE A 57 -27.87 11.07 5.13
N PRO A 58 -28.79 11.78 4.45
CA PRO A 58 -30.21 11.63 4.71
C PRO A 58 -30.66 10.16 4.69
N GLY A 59 -31.33 9.73 5.76
CA GLY A 59 -31.82 8.37 5.92
C GLY A 59 -30.76 7.31 6.21
N TYR A 60 -29.47 7.65 6.27
CA TYR A 60 -28.39 6.69 6.48
C TYR A 60 -28.14 6.38 7.95
N PHE A 61 -28.27 5.10 8.28
CA PHE A 61 -27.66 4.42 9.40
C PHE A 61 -26.78 3.29 8.89
N GLY A 62 -25.62 3.10 9.53
CA GLY A 62 -24.73 1.97 9.29
C GLY A 62 -24.11 1.47 10.60
N LEU A 63 -23.97 0.15 10.70
CA LEU A 63 -23.25 -0.57 11.76
C LEU A 63 -22.20 -1.45 11.10
N TRP A 64 -20.99 -1.44 11.65
CA TRP A 64 -19.98 -2.42 11.29
C TRP A 64 -19.15 -2.80 12.52
N GLU A 65 -19.38 -4.02 13.00
CA GLU A 65 -18.68 -4.60 14.14
C GLU A 65 -17.86 -5.80 13.67
N ASN A 66 -16.61 -5.91 14.11
CA ASN A 66 -15.71 -7.01 13.76
C ASN A 66 -15.03 -7.53 15.02
N PHE A 67 -14.98 -8.86 15.18
CA PHE A 67 -14.29 -9.48 16.31
C PHE A 67 -12.97 -10.09 15.84
N SER A 68 -11.86 -9.65 16.44
CA SER A 68 -10.53 -10.14 16.09
C SER A 68 -10.38 -11.62 16.47
N LEU A 69 -9.85 -12.45 15.57
CA LEU A 69 -9.50 -13.83 15.94
C LEU A 69 -8.28 -13.90 16.88
N PHE A 70 -7.51 -12.81 17.00
CA PHE A 70 -6.31 -12.69 17.83
C PHE A 70 -6.60 -12.16 19.24
N THR A 71 -7.88 -11.91 19.56
CA THR A 71 -8.30 -11.40 20.87
C THR A 71 -9.21 -12.41 21.55
N GLN A 72 -9.05 -12.57 22.86
CA GLN A 72 -9.94 -13.38 23.67
C GLN A 72 -11.26 -12.62 23.93
N TYR A 73 -12.38 -13.31 23.75
CA TYR A 73 -13.72 -12.81 24.06
C TYR A 73 -14.43 -13.82 24.95
N ASP A 74 -14.55 -13.55 26.25
CA ASP A 74 -15.28 -14.44 27.16
C ASP A 74 -16.80 -14.37 26.93
N ASP A 75 -17.32 -13.17 26.70
CA ASP A 75 -18.72 -12.90 26.36
C ASP A 75 -18.83 -11.56 25.64
N ALA A 76 -19.01 -11.59 24.32
CA ALA A 76 -19.36 -10.41 23.55
C ALA A 76 -20.84 -10.49 23.15
N ARG A 77 -21.57 -9.38 23.32
CA ARG A 77 -22.97 -9.26 22.92
C ARG A 77 -23.22 -7.95 22.20
N VAL A 78 -23.85 -8.04 21.05
CA VAL A 78 -24.30 -6.88 20.26
C VAL A 78 -25.81 -6.95 20.15
N THR A 79 -26.47 -5.82 20.39
CA THR A 79 -27.92 -5.71 20.23
C THR A 79 -28.23 -4.49 19.39
N LEU A 80 -28.94 -4.71 18.29
CA LEU A 80 -29.43 -3.65 17.43
C LEU A 80 -30.95 -3.57 17.58
N SER A 81 -31.48 -2.36 17.70
CA SER A 81 -32.92 -2.12 17.80
C SER A 81 -33.29 -0.94 16.93
N ALA A 82 -34.30 -1.10 16.08
CA ALA A 82 -34.77 -0.09 15.15
C ALA A 82 -36.30 -0.19 14.98
N PRO A 83 -36.98 0.88 14.54
CA PRO A 83 -38.37 0.77 14.09
C PRO A 83 -38.50 -0.31 13.02
N ALA A 84 -39.55 -1.15 13.09
CA ALA A 84 -39.76 -2.24 12.12
C ALA A 84 -40.00 -1.73 10.69
N SER A 85 -40.40 -0.47 10.54
CA SER A 85 -40.59 0.20 9.25
C SER A 85 -39.29 0.72 8.63
N LEU A 86 -38.17 0.72 9.36
CA LEU A 86 -36.88 1.17 8.83
C LEU A 86 -36.27 0.04 7.98
N PRO A 87 -36.02 0.23 6.67
CA PRO A 87 -35.46 -0.81 5.82
C PRO A 87 -34.01 -1.05 6.21
N LEU A 88 -33.76 -2.13 6.95
CA LEU A 88 -32.42 -2.46 7.43
C LEU A 88 -31.92 -3.75 6.78
N HIS A 89 -30.81 -3.63 6.06
CA HIS A 89 -30.08 -4.72 5.44
C HIS A 89 -29.00 -5.18 6.41
N VAL A 90 -29.09 -6.43 6.88
CA VAL A 90 -28.21 -6.96 7.92
C VAL A 90 -27.48 -8.19 7.38
N TYR A 91 -26.20 -8.29 7.72
CA TYR A 91 -25.36 -9.44 7.43
C TYR A 91 -24.52 -9.77 8.66
N SER A 92 -24.40 -11.05 8.97
CA SER A 92 -23.55 -11.53 10.04
C SER A 92 -22.84 -12.83 9.67
N ARG A 93 -21.61 -12.98 10.15
CA ARG A 93 -20.80 -14.19 9.96
C ARG A 93 -20.01 -14.50 11.23
N GLY A 94 -19.86 -15.78 11.55
CA GLY A 94 -18.99 -16.23 12.65
C GLY A 94 -19.48 -15.85 14.06
N VAL A 95 -20.73 -15.41 14.19
CA VAL A 95 -21.37 -15.05 15.46
C VAL A 95 -22.64 -15.90 15.66
N GLN A 96 -23.07 -16.09 16.91
CA GLN A 96 -24.37 -16.67 17.22
C GLN A 96 -25.45 -15.61 17.09
N GLY A 97 -26.60 -15.96 16.52
CA GLY A 97 -27.65 -15.01 16.11
C GLY A 97 -27.92 -15.15 14.62
N GLY A 98 -28.54 -14.14 14.01
CA GLY A 98 -28.76 -14.13 12.57
C GLY A 98 -29.26 -12.80 12.05
N ASP A 99 -29.50 -12.74 10.75
CA ASP A 99 -29.81 -11.49 10.04
C ASP A 99 -31.29 -11.09 10.13
N ARG A 100 -32.14 -11.97 10.68
CA ARG A 100 -33.57 -11.72 10.88
C ARG A 100 -33.84 -11.17 12.28
N PRO A 101 -34.61 -10.07 12.40
CA PRO A 101 -35.00 -9.55 13.70
C PRO A 101 -36.10 -10.38 14.35
N ASN A 102 -36.20 -10.30 15.67
CA ASN A 102 -37.48 -10.46 16.36
C ASN A 102 -38.26 -9.13 16.27
N VAL A 103 -39.53 -9.17 15.85
CA VAL A 103 -40.37 -7.98 15.69
C VAL A 103 -41.51 -8.01 16.70
N GLU A 104 -41.50 -7.07 17.63
CA GLU A 104 -42.53 -6.94 18.67
C GLU A 104 -42.86 -5.47 18.88
N GLY A 105 -44.16 -5.13 18.98
CA GLY A 105 -44.61 -3.76 19.26
C GLY A 105 -44.10 -2.70 18.26
N GLY A 106 -43.91 -3.07 16.99
CA GLY A 106 -43.39 -2.18 15.95
C GLY A 106 -41.87 -1.92 16.03
N GLN A 107 -41.14 -2.63 16.89
CA GLN A 107 -39.68 -2.59 16.94
C GLN A 107 -39.08 -3.91 16.44
N ALA A 108 -38.07 -3.79 15.58
CA ALA A 108 -37.22 -4.89 15.15
C ALA A 108 -35.97 -4.95 16.04
N ARG A 109 -35.65 -6.13 16.57
CA ARG A 109 -34.50 -6.38 17.44
C ARG A 109 -33.65 -7.54 16.91
N TRP A 110 -32.36 -7.29 16.76
CA TRP A 110 -31.35 -8.31 16.49
C TRP A 110 -30.44 -8.44 17.71
N THR A 111 -30.04 -9.67 18.01
CA THR A 111 -29.10 -9.97 19.09
C THR A 111 -28.07 -10.96 18.57
N TRP A 112 -26.80 -10.62 18.74
CA TRP A 112 -25.68 -11.51 18.46
C TRP A 112 -24.83 -11.73 19.69
N SER A 113 -24.28 -12.94 19.81
CA SER A 113 -23.25 -13.26 20.79
C SER A 113 -22.03 -13.91 20.15
N TYR A 114 -20.86 -13.61 20.70
CA TYR A 114 -19.60 -14.19 20.27
C TYR A 114 -18.73 -14.53 21.48
N ARG A 115 -18.06 -15.69 21.41
CA ARG A 115 -17.13 -16.17 22.42
C ARG A 115 -15.92 -16.81 21.75
N ARG A 116 -14.74 -16.52 22.28
CA ARG A 116 -13.47 -17.12 21.92
C ARG A 116 -12.54 -17.12 23.13
N SER A 117 -12.44 -18.24 23.83
CA SER A 117 -11.56 -18.39 24.99
C SER A 117 -10.07 -18.49 24.62
N ALA A 118 -9.75 -18.95 23.40
CA ALA A 118 -8.38 -19.11 22.92
C ALA A 118 -8.13 -18.25 21.66
N PRO A 119 -7.45 -17.09 21.77
CA PRO A 119 -7.07 -16.29 20.62
C PRO A 119 -6.09 -17.04 19.71
N MET A 120 -6.15 -16.78 18.41
CA MET A 120 -5.11 -17.24 17.49
C MET A 120 -3.80 -16.49 17.77
N PRO A 121 -2.63 -17.13 17.57
CA PRO A 121 -1.38 -16.41 17.44
C PRO A 121 -1.46 -15.39 16.30
N ASN A 122 -0.76 -14.27 16.44
CA ASN A 122 -0.62 -13.30 15.35
C ASN A 122 -0.03 -13.98 14.11
N GLN A 123 -0.57 -13.65 12.94
CA GLN A 123 -0.11 -14.15 11.65
C GLN A 123 0.68 -13.06 10.93
N ASN A 124 1.75 -13.44 10.23
CA ASN A 124 2.52 -12.48 9.44
C ASN A 124 1.71 -11.96 8.25
N TRP A 125 0.91 -12.84 7.62
CA TRP A 125 0.16 -12.51 6.41
C TRP A 125 -1.33 -12.60 6.67
N THR A 126 -2.02 -11.46 6.55
CA THR A 126 -3.45 -11.39 6.79
C THR A 126 -4.11 -10.37 5.87
N THR A 127 -5.36 -10.66 5.56
CA THR A 127 -6.35 -9.75 4.99
C THR A 127 -6.91 -8.83 6.06
N ALA A 128 -7.80 -7.90 5.67
CA ALA A 128 -8.54 -7.13 6.65
C ALA A 128 -9.39 -8.07 7.54
N GLY A 129 -9.45 -7.80 8.86
CA GLY A 129 -10.09 -8.70 9.81
C GLY A 129 -11.56 -9.05 9.51
N TRP A 130 -12.27 -8.14 8.84
CA TRP A 130 -13.66 -8.36 8.40
C TRP A 130 -13.80 -9.34 7.23
N GLU A 131 -12.74 -9.65 6.47
CA GLU A 131 -12.82 -10.56 5.31
C GLU A 131 -12.95 -12.02 5.74
N TYR A 132 -12.36 -12.39 6.89
CA TYR A 132 -12.36 -13.76 7.41
C TYR A 132 -12.90 -13.89 8.84
N GLY A 133 -12.82 -12.83 9.65
CA GLY A 133 -13.24 -12.86 11.04
C GLY A 133 -14.75 -12.77 11.23
N PRO A 134 -15.24 -13.02 12.46
CA PRO A 134 -16.62 -12.76 12.82
C PRO A 134 -16.97 -11.29 12.64
N THR A 135 -18.09 -11.02 11.98
CA THR A 135 -18.51 -9.66 11.63
C THR A 135 -20.02 -9.52 11.68
N ILE A 136 -20.48 -8.32 12.01
CA ILE A 136 -21.86 -7.88 11.95
C ILE A 136 -21.88 -6.57 11.18
N MET A 137 -22.67 -6.51 10.12
CA MET A 137 -22.87 -5.34 9.29
C MET A 137 -24.35 -5.04 9.20
N ALA A 138 -24.72 -3.77 9.29
CA ALA A 138 -26.07 -3.33 8.96
C ALA A 138 -26.04 -2.00 8.22
N SER A 139 -26.97 -1.81 7.29
CA SER A 139 -27.15 -0.55 6.57
C SER A 139 -28.60 -0.32 6.25
N THR A 140 -28.99 0.94 6.19
CA THR A 140 -30.32 1.37 5.71
C THR A 140 -30.35 1.58 4.20
N TYR A 141 -29.17 1.66 3.57
CA TYR A 141 -29.06 1.68 2.13
C TYR A 141 -29.05 0.25 1.59
N ALA A 142 -29.86 0.02 0.55
CA ALA A 142 -30.04 -1.30 -0.04
C ALA A 142 -28.78 -1.82 -0.73
N ASP A 143 -27.98 -0.91 -1.28
CA ASP A 143 -26.83 -1.24 -2.11
C ASP A 143 -25.81 -0.10 -2.16
N TYR A 144 -24.63 -0.38 -2.74
CA TYR A 144 -23.59 0.63 -2.96
C TYR A 144 -24.01 1.75 -3.92
N PRO A 145 -24.78 1.52 -5.00
CA PRO A 145 -25.37 2.60 -5.80
C PRO A 145 -26.13 3.65 -4.97
N ALA A 146 -26.94 3.25 -3.99
CA ALA A 146 -27.65 4.18 -3.10
C ALA A 146 -26.68 5.03 -2.26
N LEU A 147 -25.61 4.42 -1.77
CA LEU A 147 -24.52 5.12 -1.07
C LEU A 147 -23.81 6.11 -2.00
N GLY A 148 -23.47 5.69 -3.23
CA GLY A 148 -22.83 6.53 -4.23
C GLY A 148 -23.68 7.75 -4.59
N ARG A 149 -24.99 7.57 -4.81
CA ARG A 149 -25.92 8.69 -5.07
C ARG A 149 -26.01 9.66 -3.89
N ALA A 150 -26.04 9.16 -2.66
CA ALA A 150 -26.06 10.01 -1.46
C ALA A 150 -24.79 10.88 -1.38
N TYR A 151 -23.64 10.32 -1.76
CA TYR A 151 -22.38 11.06 -1.87
C TYR A 151 -22.42 12.10 -3.01
N GLN A 152 -22.93 11.71 -4.19
CA GLN A 152 -23.02 12.60 -5.36
C GLN A 152 -23.84 13.85 -5.08
N LEU A 153 -24.92 13.76 -4.31
CA LEU A 153 -25.76 14.92 -4.00
C LEU A 153 -24.97 16.07 -3.35
N LYS A 154 -24.02 15.75 -2.48
CA LYS A 154 -23.16 16.75 -1.84
C LYS A 154 -21.99 17.16 -2.74
N GLY A 155 -21.38 16.18 -3.42
CA GLY A 155 -20.25 16.42 -4.34
C GLY A 155 -20.61 17.31 -5.53
N ALA A 156 -21.76 17.08 -6.17
CA ALA A 156 -22.19 17.81 -7.36
C ALA A 156 -22.41 19.30 -7.10
N GLU A 157 -23.03 19.66 -5.96
CA GLU A 157 -23.20 21.07 -5.59
C GLU A 157 -21.85 21.72 -5.28
N ALA A 158 -20.96 21.02 -4.58
CA ALA A 158 -19.62 21.52 -4.28
C ALA A 158 -18.76 21.70 -5.55
N ALA A 159 -18.96 20.86 -6.58
CA ALA A 159 -18.25 20.91 -7.85
C ALA A 159 -18.86 21.89 -8.88
N ARG A 160 -19.85 22.71 -8.50
CA ARG A 160 -20.49 23.67 -9.41
C ARG A 160 -19.46 24.63 -10.02
N VAL A 161 -19.49 24.76 -11.35
CA VAL A 161 -18.61 25.68 -12.08
C VAL A 161 -18.98 27.13 -11.75
N THR A 162 -18.08 27.82 -11.07
CA THR A 162 -18.18 29.27 -10.80
C THR A 162 -17.35 30.07 -11.82
N PRO A 163 -17.54 31.40 -11.94
CA PRO A 163 -16.71 32.22 -12.83
C PRO A 163 -15.20 32.09 -12.55
N ALA A 164 -14.79 32.01 -11.28
CA ALA A 164 -13.39 31.83 -10.89
C ALA A 164 -12.83 30.46 -11.31
N VAL A 165 -13.63 29.40 -11.17
CA VAL A 165 -13.27 28.05 -11.65
C VAL A 165 -13.14 28.04 -13.17
N ALA A 166 -14.09 28.64 -13.89
CA ALA A 166 -14.06 28.70 -15.36
C ALA A 166 -12.86 29.51 -15.87
N GLU A 167 -12.55 30.65 -15.26
CA GLU A 167 -11.38 31.45 -15.58
C GLU A 167 -10.10 30.64 -15.33
N ARG A 168 -9.99 29.97 -14.18
CA ARG A 168 -8.82 29.15 -13.86
C ARG A 168 -8.64 28.02 -14.85
N ALA A 169 -9.71 27.31 -15.21
CA ALA A 169 -9.66 26.26 -16.21
C ALA A 169 -9.19 26.80 -17.57
N ALA A 170 -9.70 27.95 -18.01
CA ALA A 170 -9.26 28.60 -19.24
C ALA A 170 -7.78 29.03 -19.21
N GLN A 171 -7.28 29.48 -18.05
CA GLN A 171 -5.85 29.80 -17.86
C GLN A 171 -4.97 28.56 -17.98
N ILE A 172 -5.34 27.45 -17.32
CA ILE A 172 -4.59 26.20 -17.35
C ILE A 172 -4.53 25.62 -18.77
N THR A 173 -5.64 25.70 -19.53
CA THR A 173 -5.76 25.09 -20.86
C THR A 173 -5.43 26.04 -22.01
N ARG A 174 -4.81 27.20 -21.74
CA ARG A 174 -4.55 28.22 -22.77
C ARG A 174 -3.60 27.66 -23.84
N GLY A 175 -4.04 27.67 -25.10
CA GLY A 175 -3.26 27.16 -26.23
C GLY A 175 -3.19 25.64 -26.33
N ILE A 176 -4.04 24.92 -25.58
CA ILE A 176 -4.15 23.45 -25.64
C ILE A 176 -5.52 23.13 -26.24
N ASP A 177 -5.55 22.65 -27.48
CA ASP A 177 -6.80 22.30 -28.16
C ASP A 177 -7.22 20.85 -27.88
N ASP A 178 -6.25 19.94 -27.72
CA ASP A 178 -6.51 18.53 -27.46
C ASP A 178 -7.13 18.32 -26.07
N ARG A 179 -8.30 17.70 -26.02
CA ARG A 179 -9.08 17.52 -24.78
C ARG A 179 -8.36 16.65 -23.75
N ARG A 180 -7.60 15.64 -24.20
CA ARG A 180 -6.83 14.77 -23.30
C ARG A 180 -5.67 15.54 -22.67
N GLN A 181 -4.99 16.39 -23.44
CA GLN A 181 -3.97 17.30 -22.92
C GLN A 181 -4.55 18.37 -21.99
N GLN A 182 -5.76 18.88 -22.27
CA GLN A 182 -6.47 19.77 -21.35
C GLN A 182 -6.74 19.08 -20.01
N ALA A 183 -7.25 17.85 -20.03
CA ALA A 183 -7.48 17.07 -18.82
C ALA A 183 -6.18 16.78 -18.06
N ALA A 184 -5.10 16.44 -18.77
CA ALA A 184 -3.79 16.22 -18.17
C ALA A 184 -3.23 17.47 -17.49
N ALA A 185 -3.32 18.64 -18.15
CA ALA A 185 -2.88 19.92 -17.59
C ALA A 185 -3.69 20.30 -16.34
N ILE A 186 -5.01 20.13 -16.37
CA ILE A 186 -5.88 20.36 -15.21
C ILE A 186 -5.53 19.43 -14.05
N TYR A 187 -5.41 18.13 -14.31
CA TYR A 187 -5.02 17.12 -13.32
C TYR A 187 -3.70 17.47 -12.65
N GLN A 188 -2.65 17.73 -13.45
CA GLN A 188 -1.32 18.08 -12.95
C GLN A 188 -1.36 19.38 -12.15
N TRP A 189 -2.14 20.36 -12.59
CA TRP A 189 -2.29 21.60 -11.86
C TRP A 189 -2.94 21.38 -10.49
N VAL A 190 -4.00 20.57 -10.40
CA VAL A 190 -4.64 20.24 -9.11
C VAL A 190 -3.65 19.52 -8.20
N ALA A 191 -3.00 18.46 -8.69
CA ALA A 191 -2.07 17.64 -7.92
C ALA A 191 -0.90 18.44 -7.33
N ARG A 192 -0.47 19.52 -8.01
CA ARG A 192 0.64 20.38 -7.55
C ARG A 192 0.21 21.58 -6.71
N ASN A 193 -0.96 22.15 -7.01
CA ASN A 193 -1.36 23.46 -6.46
C ASN A 193 -2.40 23.35 -5.34
N ILE A 194 -2.95 22.16 -5.10
CA ILE A 194 -3.83 21.89 -3.97
C ILE A 194 -3.07 20.97 -3.01
N ARG A 195 -2.73 21.51 -1.83
CA ARG A 195 -2.00 20.76 -0.81
C ARG A 195 -2.95 19.85 -0.06
N TYR A 196 -2.56 18.60 0.13
CA TYR A 196 -3.33 17.67 0.93
C TYR A 196 -3.37 18.12 2.41
N VAL A 197 -4.54 18.54 2.88
CA VAL A 197 -4.82 18.92 4.26
C VAL A 197 -6.22 18.43 4.60
N ALA A 198 -6.29 17.47 5.52
CA ALA A 198 -7.58 16.94 5.95
C ALA A 198 -8.23 17.85 6.98
N VAL A 199 -9.43 18.35 6.67
CA VAL A 199 -10.22 19.19 7.58
C VAL A 199 -11.56 18.50 7.81
N TYR A 200 -11.70 17.87 8.97
CA TYR A 200 -12.88 17.10 9.39
C TYR A 200 -13.69 17.85 10.44
N LEU A 201 -14.22 19.02 10.08
CA LEU A 201 -15.15 19.76 10.91
C LEU A 201 -16.58 19.32 10.60
N GLY A 202 -17.38 18.96 11.60
CA GLY A 202 -18.73 18.44 11.41
C GLY A 202 -18.76 17.17 10.54
N ASN A 203 -19.49 17.23 9.41
CA ASN A 203 -19.52 16.14 8.44
C ASN A 203 -18.38 16.22 7.40
N GLY A 204 -17.36 17.06 7.63
CA GLY A 204 -16.25 17.29 6.72
C GLY A 204 -15.35 16.08 6.47
N GLY A 205 -15.59 14.92 7.09
CA GLY A 205 -15.00 13.65 6.65
C GLY A 205 -15.63 13.06 5.39
N LEU A 206 -16.82 13.52 5.02
CA LEU A 206 -17.64 12.97 3.94
C LEU A 206 -18.17 14.04 3.00
N GLU A 207 -18.36 15.26 3.51
CA GLU A 207 -18.87 16.39 2.75
C GLU A 207 -17.72 17.29 2.28
N PRO A 208 -17.51 17.43 0.95
CA PRO A 208 -16.45 18.26 0.41
C PRO A 208 -16.73 19.76 0.59
N ASN A 209 -15.66 20.53 0.60
CA ASN A 209 -15.71 21.98 0.49
C ASN A 209 -16.11 22.40 -0.95
N PRO A 210 -16.79 23.54 -1.12
CA PRO A 210 -17.05 24.10 -2.45
C PRO A 210 -15.77 24.38 -3.25
N ALA A 211 -15.81 24.17 -4.57
CA ALA A 211 -14.67 24.32 -5.47
C ALA A 211 -14.05 25.72 -5.47
N ASP A 212 -14.85 26.78 -5.29
CA ASP A 212 -14.36 28.16 -5.16
C ASP A 212 -13.54 28.37 -3.88
N SER A 213 -13.97 27.80 -2.76
CA SER A 213 -13.24 27.80 -1.49
C SER A 213 -11.93 27.04 -1.62
N ILE A 214 -11.94 25.85 -2.22
CA ILE A 214 -10.71 25.06 -2.45
C ILE A 214 -9.74 25.82 -3.36
N LEU A 215 -10.25 26.43 -4.44
CA LEU A 215 -9.47 27.24 -5.37
C LEU A 215 -8.83 28.46 -4.69
N ALA A 216 -9.54 29.10 -3.77
CA ALA A 216 -9.02 30.23 -3.00
C ALA A 216 -7.97 29.79 -1.96
N ASN A 217 -8.25 28.71 -1.22
CA ASN A 217 -7.47 28.26 -0.08
C ASN A 217 -6.24 27.43 -0.44
N ARG A 218 -6.22 26.77 -1.61
CA ARG A 218 -5.10 25.93 -2.08
C ARG A 218 -4.80 24.71 -1.23
N TYR A 219 -5.81 24.19 -0.53
CA TYR A 219 -5.72 22.94 0.19
C TYR A 219 -7.06 22.22 0.28
N GLY A 220 -7.01 20.93 0.58
CA GLY A 220 -8.15 20.05 0.83
C GLY A 220 -7.68 18.60 0.99
N ASP A 221 -8.58 17.68 1.31
CA ASP A 221 -8.29 16.23 1.32
C ASP A 221 -8.86 15.54 0.07
N CYS A 222 -8.97 14.21 0.09
CA CYS A 222 -9.34 13.41 -1.07
C CYS A 222 -10.63 13.86 -1.77
N LYS A 223 -11.70 14.09 -1.02
CA LYS A 223 -12.97 14.57 -1.58
C LYS A 223 -12.86 15.99 -2.16
N ASP A 224 -12.08 16.87 -1.53
CA ASP A 224 -11.88 18.23 -2.03
C ASP A 224 -11.07 18.23 -3.32
N HIS A 225 -10.04 17.38 -3.38
CA HIS A 225 -9.27 17.09 -4.59
C HIS A 225 -10.16 16.57 -5.73
N THR A 226 -11.12 15.68 -5.42
CA THR A 226 -12.07 15.21 -6.43
C THR A 226 -13.00 16.30 -6.94
N VAL A 227 -13.48 17.17 -6.04
CA VAL A 227 -14.41 18.26 -6.36
C VAL A 227 -13.77 19.34 -7.21
N ILE A 228 -12.57 19.82 -6.83
CA ILE A 228 -11.90 20.86 -7.61
C ILE A 228 -11.46 20.35 -8.98
N LEU A 229 -11.03 19.08 -9.08
CA LEU A 229 -10.70 18.45 -10.35
C LEU A 229 -11.95 18.35 -11.24
N GLU A 230 -13.05 17.83 -10.71
CA GLU A 230 -14.33 17.73 -11.42
C GLU A 230 -14.82 19.10 -11.91
N ALA A 231 -14.79 20.13 -11.06
CA ALA A 231 -15.24 21.48 -11.41
C ALA A 231 -14.40 22.11 -12.54
N LEU A 232 -13.07 21.96 -12.49
CA LEU A 232 -12.17 22.49 -13.53
C LEU A 232 -12.34 21.73 -14.86
N LEU A 233 -12.51 20.40 -14.83
CA LEU A 233 -12.77 19.59 -16.02
C LEU A 233 -14.14 19.94 -16.64
N ALA A 234 -15.18 20.07 -15.81
CA ALA A 234 -16.52 20.43 -16.24
C ALA A 234 -16.55 21.81 -16.92
N ALA A 235 -15.75 22.77 -16.45
CA ALA A 235 -15.60 24.08 -17.10
C ALA A 235 -15.02 24.01 -18.53
N LYS A 236 -14.38 22.90 -18.90
CA LYS A 236 -13.91 22.60 -20.26
C LYS A 236 -14.81 21.61 -21.00
N GLY A 237 -15.98 21.30 -20.43
CA GLY A 237 -16.92 20.32 -20.95
C GLY A 237 -16.38 18.89 -20.92
N ILE A 238 -15.40 18.58 -20.06
CA ILE A 238 -14.85 17.24 -19.88
C ILE A 238 -15.59 16.61 -18.70
N ALA A 239 -16.31 15.52 -18.94
CA ALA A 239 -17.07 14.85 -17.89
C ALA A 239 -16.15 14.05 -16.95
N SER A 240 -16.46 14.08 -15.66
CA SER A 240 -15.85 13.21 -14.66
C SER A 240 -16.85 12.89 -13.55
N THR A 241 -16.62 11.83 -12.80
CA THR A 241 -17.37 11.49 -11.57
C THR A 241 -16.40 11.23 -10.43
N PRO A 242 -16.73 11.63 -9.19
CA PRO A 242 -16.09 11.08 -8.02
C PRO A 242 -16.30 9.57 -7.93
N VAL A 243 -15.34 8.90 -7.30
CA VAL A 243 -15.26 7.45 -7.18
C VAL A 243 -14.85 7.14 -5.75
N LEU A 244 -15.68 6.39 -5.03
CA LEU A 244 -15.36 5.92 -3.69
C LEU A 244 -14.50 4.66 -3.79
N ILE A 245 -13.37 4.66 -3.09
CA ILE A 245 -12.39 3.58 -3.09
C ILE A 245 -11.90 3.35 -1.66
N GLY A 246 -11.63 2.09 -1.32
CA GLY A 246 -10.88 1.80 -0.10
C GLY A 246 -9.45 1.44 -0.47
N ALA A 247 -8.61 2.47 -0.57
CA ALA A 247 -7.20 2.41 -0.93
C ALA A 247 -6.46 1.47 0.04
N GLY A 248 -5.76 0.48 -0.51
CA GLY A 248 -5.08 -0.59 0.24
C GLY A 248 -6.02 -1.56 0.96
N GLY A 249 -7.34 -1.49 0.72
CA GLY A 249 -8.36 -2.24 1.44
C GLY A 249 -8.70 -3.61 0.87
N GLY A 250 -7.88 -4.16 -0.02
CA GLY A 250 -8.08 -5.47 -0.61
C GLY A 250 -9.07 -5.50 -1.79
N PRO A 251 -9.22 -6.68 -2.44
CA PRO A 251 -9.92 -6.80 -3.72
C PRO A 251 -11.45 -6.93 -3.60
N THR A 252 -11.99 -7.04 -2.37
CA THR A 252 -13.39 -7.37 -2.10
C THR A 252 -14.19 -6.19 -1.51
N LEU A 253 -15.51 -6.25 -1.64
CA LEU A 253 -16.46 -5.36 -0.96
C LEU A 253 -17.28 -6.17 0.05
N PRO A 254 -17.62 -5.58 1.22
CA PRO A 254 -18.65 -6.11 2.11
C PRO A 254 -19.96 -6.39 1.39
N GLN A 255 -20.71 -7.38 1.88
CA GLN A 255 -22.02 -7.74 1.33
C GLN A 255 -23.08 -6.65 1.56
N VAL A 256 -22.92 -5.86 2.62
CA VAL A 256 -23.82 -4.76 2.97
C VAL A 256 -23.13 -3.44 2.63
N ALA A 257 -23.89 -2.51 2.06
CA ALA A 257 -23.41 -1.18 1.69
C ALA A 257 -23.10 -0.32 2.93
N VAL A 258 -21.91 -0.51 3.48
CA VAL A 258 -21.39 0.23 4.62
C VAL A 258 -20.35 1.26 4.17
N LEU A 259 -20.51 2.48 4.66
CA LEU A 259 -19.62 3.59 4.34
C LEU A 259 -18.17 3.36 4.79
N GLY A 260 -17.98 2.64 5.90
CA GLY A 260 -16.65 2.39 6.46
C GLY A 260 -15.70 1.63 5.53
N ARG A 261 -16.18 1.08 4.41
CA ARG A 261 -15.32 0.38 3.43
C ARG A 261 -14.45 1.35 2.63
N PHE A 262 -14.89 2.59 2.48
CA PHE A 262 -14.21 3.61 1.67
C PHE A 262 -13.46 4.55 2.59
N ASN A 263 -12.13 4.62 2.40
CA ASN A 263 -11.25 5.52 3.12
C ASN A 263 -10.68 6.63 2.23
N HIS A 264 -11.00 6.61 0.93
CA HIS A 264 -10.44 7.49 -0.09
C HIS A 264 -11.44 7.78 -1.21
N ALA A 265 -11.17 8.83 -1.98
CA ALA A 265 -11.96 9.23 -3.15
C ALA A 265 -11.04 9.72 -4.28
N ILE A 266 -11.34 9.29 -5.51
CA ILE A 266 -10.61 9.66 -6.75
C ILE A 266 -11.62 10.05 -7.85
N ASN A 267 -11.17 10.40 -9.06
CA ASN A 267 -12.06 10.69 -10.18
C ASN A 267 -11.99 9.60 -11.27
N TYR A 268 -13.09 9.40 -11.98
CA TYR A 268 -13.14 8.66 -13.25
C TYR A 268 -13.60 9.59 -14.38
N LEU A 269 -12.90 9.56 -15.51
CA LEU A 269 -13.19 10.34 -16.71
C LEU A 269 -13.69 9.38 -17.81
N PRO A 270 -15.01 9.33 -18.08
CA PRO A 270 -15.58 8.41 -19.05
C PRO A 270 -15.04 8.58 -20.48
N GLU A 271 -14.74 9.82 -20.89
CA GLU A 271 -14.23 10.13 -22.24
C GLU A 271 -12.90 9.43 -22.56
N PHE A 272 -12.07 9.18 -21.53
CA PHE A 272 -10.74 8.58 -21.69
C PHE A 272 -10.62 7.20 -21.06
N ASP A 273 -11.72 6.68 -20.49
CA ASP A 273 -11.76 5.49 -19.65
C ASP A 273 -10.62 5.46 -18.61
N LEU A 274 -10.51 6.55 -17.83
CA LEU A 274 -9.35 6.81 -17.00
C LEU A 274 -9.71 7.13 -15.56
N TYR A 275 -9.01 6.49 -14.63
CA TYR A 275 -9.03 6.87 -13.21
C TYR A 275 -7.88 7.82 -12.90
N LEU A 276 -8.15 8.83 -12.09
CA LEU A 276 -7.20 9.87 -11.70
C LEU A 276 -7.25 10.10 -10.20
N ASP A 277 -6.09 9.99 -9.56
CA ASP A 277 -5.91 10.37 -8.16
C ASP A 277 -5.05 11.64 -8.09
N SER A 278 -5.69 12.80 -7.89
CA SER A 278 -5.00 14.08 -7.76
C SER A 278 -4.46 14.33 -6.35
N THR A 279 -4.68 13.41 -5.41
CA THR A 279 -4.09 13.44 -4.07
C THR A 279 -2.66 12.89 -4.05
N SER A 280 -2.28 12.20 -5.12
CA SER A 280 -0.93 11.70 -5.37
C SER A 280 -0.14 12.73 -6.21
N PRO A 281 0.62 13.67 -5.60
CA PRO A 281 1.24 14.79 -6.31
C PRO A 281 2.31 14.38 -7.34
N TYR A 282 2.81 13.14 -7.23
CA TYR A 282 3.85 12.59 -8.10
C TYR A 282 3.32 11.56 -9.12
N ALA A 283 2.02 11.32 -9.16
CA ALA A 283 1.42 10.48 -10.18
C ALA A 283 1.28 11.25 -11.49
N ARG A 284 1.65 10.62 -12.60
CA ARG A 284 1.40 11.13 -13.95
C ARG A 284 -0.07 10.97 -14.31
N PHE A 285 -0.52 11.71 -15.32
CA PHE A 285 -1.90 11.59 -15.79
C PHE A 285 -2.21 10.15 -16.24
N GLY A 286 -3.19 9.52 -15.59
CA GLY A 286 -3.58 8.13 -15.84
C GLY A 286 -2.80 7.07 -15.07
N GLN A 287 -1.91 7.50 -14.19
CA GLN A 287 -1.17 6.64 -13.27
C GLN A 287 -1.87 6.62 -11.91
N LEU A 288 -1.90 5.45 -11.26
CA LEU A 288 -2.44 5.29 -9.91
C LEU A 288 -1.36 4.76 -8.96
N PRO A 289 -1.40 5.15 -7.67
CA PRO A 289 -0.57 4.52 -6.65
C PRO A 289 -0.98 3.06 -6.44
N ALA A 290 -0.06 2.24 -5.90
CA ALA A 290 -0.27 0.81 -5.71
C ALA A 290 -1.50 0.49 -4.85
N SER A 291 -1.85 1.38 -3.91
CA SER A 291 -3.03 1.25 -3.04
C SER A 291 -4.35 1.30 -3.79
N ASP A 292 -4.36 1.93 -4.97
CA ASP A 292 -5.58 2.23 -5.71
C ASP A 292 -5.77 1.28 -6.89
N LEU A 293 -4.75 0.48 -7.23
CA LEU A 293 -4.79 -0.50 -8.31
C LEU A 293 -5.55 -1.77 -7.92
N GLY A 294 -6.33 -2.30 -8.86
CA GLY A 294 -7.11 -3.52 -8.72
C GLY A 294 -8.22 -3.43 -7.67
N ALA A 295 -8.56 -2.25 -7.17
CA ALA A 295 -9.53 -2.06 -6.09
C ALA A 295 -10.97 -1.98 -6.64
N PRO A 296 -11.95 -2.57 -5.94
CA PRO A 296 -13.36 -2.33 -6.26
C PRO A 296 -13.75 -0.90 -5.90
N VAL A 297 -14.57 -0.28 -6.73
CA VAL A 297 -14.95 1.13 -6.59
C VAL A 297 -16.44 1.36 -6.83
N VAL A 298 -16.96 2.48 -6.31
CA VAL A 298 -18.33 2.94 -6.56
C VAL A 298 -18.27 4.30 -7.23
N HIS A 299 -18.77 4.38 -8.46
CA HIS A 299 -18.94 5.63 -9.20
C HIS A 299 -20.14 6.37 -8.62
N THR A 300 -19.97 7.62 -8.19
CA THR A 300 -21.01 8.32 -7.43
C THR A 300 -22.13 8.84 -8.32
N ALA A 301 -21.82 9.27 -9.55
CA ALA A 301 -22.79 9.85 -10.48
C ALA A 301 -23.82 8.85 -11.01
N ASP A 302 -23.40 7.64 -11.39
CA ASP A 302 -24.26 6.60 -11.97
C ASP A 302 -24.53 5.43 -11.00
N GLY A 303 -23.85 5.39 -9.85
CA GLY A 303 -23.94 4.32 -8.87
C GLY A 303 -23.26 3.02 -9.28
N ARG A 304 -22.51 3.00 -10.39
CA ARG A 304 -21.90 1.77 -10.92
C ARG A 304 -20.79 1.26 -10.00
N ILE A 305 -20.82 -0.04 -9.71
CA ILE A 305 -19.69 -0.73 -9.10
C ILE A 305 -18.73 -1.15 -10.21
N ALA A 306 -17.46 -0.76 -10.10
CA ALA A 306 -16.43 -1.05 -11.08
C ALA A 306 -15.13 -1.47 -10.38
N ARG A 307 -14.04 -1.58 -11.15
CA ARG A 307 -12.69 -1.81 -10.64
C ARG A 307 -11.72 -0.85 -11.32
N THR A 308 -10.72 -0.39 -10.58
CA THR A 308 -9.56 0.29 -11.16
C THR A 308 -8.70 -0.69 -11.98
N PRO A 309 -7.78 -0.20 -12.83
CA PRO A 309 -6.85 -1.06 -13.56
C PRO A 309 -6.11 -2.04 -12.64
N PRO A 310 -5.83 -3.28 -13.10
CA PRO A 310 -5.22 -4.30 -12.27
C PRO A 310 -3.83 -3.88 -11.74
N ASN A 311 -3.48 -4.39 -10.56
CA ASN A 311 -2.10 -4.31 -10.05
C ASN A 311 -1.31 -5.51 -10.59
N ASP A 312 -0.81 -5.39 -11.82
CA ASP A 312 -0.09 -6.45 -12.52
C ASP A 312 1.35 -6.04 -12.90
N PRO A 313 2.21 -6.96 -13.37
CA PRO A 313 3.58 -6.67 -13.75
C PRO A 313 3.78 -5.57 -14.81
N ALA A 314 2.77 -5.22 -15.60
CA ALA A 314 2.91 -4.14 -16.58
C ALA A 314 3.02 -2.76 -15.90
N VAL A 315 2.46 -2.63 -14.69
CA VAL A 315 2.46 -1.37 -13.92
C VAL A 315 3.24 -1.45 -12.61
N SER A 316 3.51 -2.65 -12.08
CA SER A 316 4.14 -2.83 -10.76
C SER A 316 5.42 -3.68 -10.74
N ALA A 317 5.94 -4.10 -11.91
CA ALA A 317 7.19 -4.84 -11.94
C ALA A 317 8.35 -4.02 -11.35
N TYR A 318 9.25 -4.73 -10.68
CA TYR A 318 10.49 -4.15 -10.15
C TYR A 318 11.68 -4.82 -10.85
N ARG A 319 12.53 -4.03 -11.49
CA ARG A 319 13.74 -4.52 -12.14
C ARG A 319 14.96 -3.75 -11.63
N ALA A 320 16.01 -4.47 -11.30
CA ALA A 320 17.31 -3.89 -10.98
C ALA A 320 18.39 -4.53 -11.85
N SER A 321 19.33 -3.72 -12.32
CA SER A 321 20.51 -4.19 -13.03
C SER A 321 21.75 -3.54 -12.43
N SER A 322 22.68 -4.35 -11.95
CA SER A 322 23.91 -3.91 -11.32
C SER A 322 25.12 -4.47 -12.03
N HIS A 323 26.01 -3.58 -12.46
CA HIS A 323 27.27 -3.93 -13.09
C HIS A 323 28.42 -3.61 -12.14
N TYR A 324 29.25 -4.60 -11.87
CA TYR A 324 30.41 -4.55 -10.99
C TYR A 324 31.68 -4.82 -11.78
N HIS A 325 32.70 -4.01 -11.52
CA HIS A 325 34.03 -4.16 -12.07
C HIS A 325 35.01 -4.36 -10.92
N PHE A 326 35.50 -5.60 -10.79
CA PHE A 326 36.44 -5.98 -9.75
C PHE A 326 37.88 -5.75 -10.20
N LYS A 327 38.71 -5.22 -9.31
CA LYS A 327 40.15 -5.04 -9.54
C LYS A 327 40.96 -6.15 -8.84
N PRO A 328 42.22 -6.39 -9.26
CA PRO A 328 43.06 -7.42 -8.64
C PRO A 328 43.29 -7.24 -7.13
N ASP A 329 43.20 -6.01 -6.63
CA ASP A 329 43.37 -5.67 -5.21
C ASP A 329 42.10 -5.88 -4.36
N GLY A 330 41.03 -6.39 -4.96
CA GLY A 330 39.77 -6.63 -4.25
C GLY A 330 38.83 -5.43 -4.18
N SER A 331 39.22 -4.27 -4.71
CA SER A 331 38.32 -3.14 -4.86
C SER A 331 37.29 -3.37 -5.97
N VAL A 332 36.13 -2.72 -5.86
CA VAL A 332 35.02 -2.84 -6.80
C VAL A 332 34.43 -1.48 -7.10
N SER A 333 34.18 -1.20 -8.37
CA SER A 333 33.37 -0.07 -8.80
C SER A 333 32.18 -0.56 -9.61
N GLY A 334 31.16 0.26 -9.75
CA GLY A 334 29.99 -0.17 -10.48
C GLY A 334 28.85 0.82 -10.56
N ARG A 335 27.77 0.33 -11.15
CA ARG A 335 26.54 1.08 -11.33
C ARG A 335 25.33 0.18 -11.20
N THR A 336 24.38 0.60 -10.39
CA THR A 336 23.04 0.02 -10.29
C THR A 336 22.04 0.91 -11.00
N LEU A 337 21.18 0.31 -11.82
CA LEU A 337 20.01 0.90 -12.45
C LEU A 337 18.75 0.28 -11.85
N GLN A 338 17.77 1.10 -11.52
CA GLN A 338 16.48 0.65 -10.99
C GLN A 338 15.34 1.11 -11.92
N ASP A 339 14.50 0.16 -12.31
CA ASP A 339 13.21 0.38 -12.97
C ASP A 339 12.09 -0.08 -12.01
N SER A 340 11.37 0.90 -11.44
CA SER A 340 10.27 0.67 -10.50
C SER A 340 8.90 0.56 -11.17
N SER A 341 8.85 0.52 -12.52
CA SER A 341 7.62 0.65 -13.31
C SER A 341 6.79 1.89 -12.96
N ALA A 342 5.59 2.00 -13.55
CA ALA A 342 4.69 3.11 -13.29
C ALA A 342 4.36 3.22 -11.80
N SER A 343 3.76 2.23 -11.15
CA SER A 343 3.31 2.39 -9.77
C SER A 343 4.45 2.71 -8.78
N GLY A 344 5.65 2.13 -8.97
CA GLY A 344 6.78 2.37 -8.08
C GLY A 344 7.46 3.72 -8.32
N GLU A 345 7.39 4.27 -9.54
CA GLU A 345 7.89 5.61 -9.88
C GLU A 345 7.27 6.69 -8.98
N ILE A 346 5.99 6.57 -8.61
CA ILE A 346 5.30 7.55 -7.74
C ILE A 346 6.02 7.67 -6.38
N GLY A 347 6.26 6.53 -5.74
CA GLY A 347 6.96 6.47 -4.46
C GLY A 347 8.40 6.95 -4.58
N LEU A 348 9.06 6.61 -5.69
CA LEU A 348 10.42 7.05 -5.99
C LEU A 348 10.51 8.58 -6.07
N ARG A 349 9.64 9.23 -6.84
CA ARG A 349 9.56 10.69 -6.92
C ARG A 349 9.30 11.32 -5.55
N GLY A 350 8.38 10.75 -4.77
CA GLY A 350 8.09 11.24 -3.43
C GLY A 350 9.29 11.19 -2.48
N ALA A 351 10.07 10.10 -2.53
CA ALA A 351 11.31 9.99 -1.78
C ALA A 351 12.36 11.02 -2.24
N PHE A 352 12.52 11.19 -3.56
CA PHE A 352 13.51 12.11 -4.13
C PHE A 352 13.13 13.59 -4.04
N ALA A 353 11.85 13.93 -3.93
CA ALA A 353 11.39 15.30 -3.65
C ALA A 353 11.86 15.82 -2.29
N GLN A 354 12.11 14.92 -1.33
CA GLN A 354 12.63 15.26 0.00
C GLN A 354 14.17 15.25 0.05
N LEU A 355 14.83 14.90 -1.05
CA LEU A 355 16.28 14.88 -1.14
C LEU A 355 16.82 16.31 -1.23
N THR A 356 17.55 16.74 -0.22
CA THR A 356 18.23 18.04 -0.16
C THR A 356 19.72 17.84 -0.30
N SER A 357 20.47 18.90 -0.61
CA SER A 357 21.93 18.85 -0.59
C SER A 357 22.49 18.42 0.78
N GLN A 358 21.77 18.72 1.87
CA GLN A 358 22.19 18.42 3.25
C GLN A 358 22.03 16.94 3.62
N ASN A 359 20.96 16.27 3.19
CA ASN A 359 20.71 14.86 3.55
C ASN A 359 21.22 13.86 2.50
N ARG A 360 21.53 14.32 1.27
CA ARG A 360 21.93 13.46 0.16
C ARG A 360 23.17 12.63 0.45
N ALA A 361 24.22 13.25 0.99
CA ALA A 361 25.46 12.53 1.36
C ALA A 361 25.19 11.41 2.37
N ARG A 362 24.42 11.70 3.42
CA ARG A 362 24.03 10.72 4.45
C ARG A 362 23.22 9.57 3.86
N ILE A 363 22.33 9.83 2.91
CA ILE A 363 21.54 8.80 2.23
C ILE A 363 22.47 7.91 1.38
N GLN A 364 23.40 8.50 0.62
CA GLN A 364 24.37 7.75 -0.17
C GLN A 364 25.24 6.85 0.72
N GLU A 365 25.73 7.37 1.85
CA GLU A 365 26.49 6.59 2.85
C GLU A 365 25.65 5.47 3.46
N SER A 366 24.38 5.74 3.78
CA SER A 366 23.46 4.72 4.33
C SER A 366 23.20 3.60 3.32
N ILE A 367 23.07 3.92 2.03
CA ILE A 367 22.94 2.94 0.95
C ILE A 367 24.20 2.08 0.84
N MET A 368 25.39 2.68 0.86
CA MET A 368 26.67 1.95 0.82
C MET A 368 26.79 1.01 2.02
N SER A 369 26.55 1.52 3.22
CA SER A 369 26.64 0.75 4.47
C SER A 369 25.63 -0.40 4.52
N ALA A 370 24.37 -0.16 4.13
CA ALA A 370 23.34 -1.20 4.11
C ALA A 370 23.65 -2.32 3.11
N SER A 371 24.41 -2.00 2.05
CA SER A 371 24.84 -2.97 1.04
C SER A 371 26.13 -3.72 1.42
N GLY A 372 26.77 -3.34 2.54
CA GLY A 372 28.04 -3.90 3.00
C GLY A 372 29.28 -3.35 2.27
N PHE A 373 29.18 -2.18 1.64
CA PHE A 373 30.29 -1.57 0.90
C PHE A 373 30.98 -0.49 1.74
N ASN A 374 32.32 -0.55 1.81
CA ASN A 374 33.14 0.49 2.40
C ASN A 374 33.73 1.38 1.28
N GLY A 375 33.14 2.56 1.08
CA GLY A 375 33.56 3.46 0.01
C GLY A 375 32.59 4.61 -0.25
N THR A 376 32.54 5.07 -1.49
CA THR A 376 31.70 6.21 -1.90
C THR A 376 30.61 5.79 -2.87
N GLY A 377 29.42 6.37 -2.71
CA GLY A 377 28.27 6.13 -3.58
C GLY A 377 27.71 7.44 -4.12
N ARG A 378 27.12 7.42 -5.32
CA ARG A 378 26.53 8.58 -5.98
C ARG A 378 25.24 8.27 -6.70
N ILE A 379 24.17 8.93 -6.24
CA ILE A 379 22.87 8.97 -6.93
C ILE A 379 22.98 9.85 -8.18
N ARG A 380 22.50 9.35 -9.32
CA ARG A 380 22.29 10.08 -10.57
C ARG A 380 20.82 9.99 -10.95
N LEU A 381 20.10 11.10 -10.89
CA LEU A 381 18.69 11.14 -11.29
C LEU A 381 18.57 11.00 -12.82
N GLN A 382 17.54 10.31 -13.26
CA GLN A 382 17.14 10.16 -14.65
C GLN A 382 15.79 10.85 -14.81
N GLY A 383 15.82 12.11 -15.26
CA GLY A 383 14.64 12.97 -15.31
C GLY A 383 14.48 13.84 -14.06
N GLU A 384 13.49 14.73 -14.12
CA GLU A 384 13.19 15.67 -13.04
C GLU A 384 12.04 15.15 -12.19
N VAL A 385 12.16 15.28 -10.86
CA VAL A 385 11.14 14.84 -9.89
C VAL A 385 9.78 15.48 -10.16
N ASP A 386 9.79 16.73 -10.62
CA ASP A 386 8.61 17.52 -10.91
C ASP A 386 8.18 17.46 -12.38
N ASP A 387 8.83 16.70 -13.26
CA ASP A 387 8.35 16.49 -14.64
C ASP A 387 7.51 15.21 -14.72
N LEU A 388 6.18 15.38 -14.66
CA LEU A 388 5.20 14.29 -14.73
C LEU A 388 4.82 13.93 -16.18
N SER A 389 5.47 14.51 -17.18
CA SER A 389 5.27 14.13 -18.59
C SER A 389 6.19 12.99 -19.04
N ARG A 390 7.27 12.74 -18.29
CA ARG A 390 8.31 11.73 -18.61
C ARG A 390 8.46 10.73 -17.47
N PRO A 391 8.97 9.51 -17.73
CA PRO A 391 9.38 8.61 -16.66
C PRO A 391 10.50 9.19 -15.80
N PHE A 392 10.55 8.80 -14.53
CA PHE A 392 11.62 9.13 -13.59
C PHE A 392 12.28 7.87 -13.03
N GLY A 393 13.59 7.92 -12.90
CA GLY A 393 14.40 6.86 -12.32
C GLY A 393 15.67 7.43 -11.70
N TYR A 394 16.53 6.55 -11.21
CA TYR A 394 17.89 6.93 -10.85
C TYR A 394 18.85 5.77 -11.07
N ALA A 395 20.12 6.12 -11.17
CA ALA A 395 21.23 5.20 -11.07
C ALA A 395 22.00 5.46 -9.78
N PHE A 396 22.64 4.43 -9.25
CA PHE A 396 23.57 4.54 -8.15
C PHE A 396 24.95 4.07 -8.62
N GLU A 397 25.89 5.01 -8.71
CA GLU A 397 27.29 4.76 -9.01
C GLU A 397 28.04 4.50 -7.70
N PHE A 398 28.95 3.54 -7.64
CA PHE A 398 29.69 3.23 -6.42
C PHE A 398 31.14 2.86 -6.71
N ASP A 399 32.00 3.14 -5.73
CA ASP A 399 33.38 2.69 -5.66
C ASP A 399 33.67 2.29 -4.20
N ALA A 400 34.21 1.10 -4.01
CA ALA A 400 34.53 0.55 -2.70
C ALA A 400 35.87 -0.17 -2.73
N SER A 401 36.61 -0.04 -1.64
CA SER A 401 37.87 -0.75 -1.40
C SER A 401 37.64 -2.01 -0.59
N ASP A 402 38.53 -2.99 -0.71
CA ASP A 402 38.58 -4.17 0.16
C ASP A 402 37.23 -4.92 0.22
N TYR A 403 36.61 -5.14 -0.93
CA TYR A 403 35.33 -5.82 -1.02
C TYR A 403 35.48 -7.34 -1.02
N VAL A 404 36.50 -7.85 -1.71
CA VAL A 404 36.75 -9.29 -1.87
C VAL A 404 38.25 -9.56 -1.88
N ASP A 405 38.71 -10.58 -1.17
CA ASP A 405 40.12 -10.98 -1.17
C ASP A 405 40.38 -12.01 -2.29
N PHE A 406 41.08 -11.58 -3.35
CA PHE A 406 41.50 -12.44 -4.46
C PHE A 406 42.87 -13.10 -4.26
N SER A 407 43.55 -12.85 -3.14
CA SER A 407 44.85 -13.48 -2.84
C SER A 407 44.71 -14.94 -2.36
N THR A 408 43.49 -15.38 -2.06
CA THR A 408 43.14 -16.73 -1.61
C THR A 408 42.11 -17.36 -2.55
N VAL A 409 41.97 -18.69 -2.47
CA VAL A 409 40.83 -19.38 -3.07
C VAL A 409 39.58 -19.11 -2.22
N GLY A 410 38.56 -18.54 -2.84
CA GLY A 410 37.37 -18.04 -2.15
C GLY A 410 36.07 -18.31 -2.90
N GLY A 411 34.96 -18.18 -2.17
CA GLY A 411 33.61 -18.25 -2.70
C GLY A 411 32.87 -16.95 -2.45
N MET A 412 32.37 -16.30 -3.50
CA MET A 412 31.62 -15.05 -3.43
C MET A 412 30.16 -15.25 -3.85
N VAL A 413 29.22 -14.82 -3.00
CA VAL A 413 27.80 -14.70 -3.37
C VAL A 413 27.57 -13.41 -4.16
N LEU A 414 26.42 -13.27 -4.82
CA LEU A 414 26.08 -12.01 -5.50
C LEU A 414 26.09 -10.82 -4.50
N PRO A 415 26.81 -9.73 -4.82
CA PRO A 415 26.80 -8.52 -4.00
C PRO A 415 25.38 -8.00 -3.74
N ASP A 416 25.10 -7.41 -2.59
CA ASP A 416 23.83 -6.67 -2.38
C ASP A 416 23.91 -5.36 -3.17
N PRO A 417 23.01 -5.07 -4.13
CA PRO A 417 23.18 -3.95 -5.05
C PRO A 417 22.98 -2.58 -4.37
N PRO A 418 24.02 -1.74 -4.30
CA PRO A 418 23.86 -0.38 -3.78
C PRO A 418 22.85 0.38 -4.64
N GLY A 419 21.82 0.94 -4.02
CA GLY A 419 20.77 1.70 -4.71
C GLY A 419 19.69 0.85 -5.36
N ALA A 420 19.49 -0.39 -4.92
CA ALA A 420 18.33 -1.20 -5.28
C ALA A 420 17.89 -2.07 -4.08
N GLU A 421 16.59 -2.36 -3.99
CA GLU A 421 16.06 -3.41 -3.12
C GLU A 421 16.26 -4.80 -3.75
N SER A 422 16.98 -5.70 -3.08
CA SER A 422 17.13 -7.09 -3.52
C SER A 422 16.08 -8.02 -2.90
N MET A 423 15.54 -8.92 -3.72
CA MET A 423 14.60 -9.98 -3.35
C MET A 423 15.24 -11.10 -2.53
N ARG A 424 16.57 -11.09 -2.31
CA ARG A 424 17.29 -12.09 -1.50
C ARG A 424 16.67 -12.32 -0.12
N ASN A 425 16.09 -11.27 0.46
CA ASN A 425 15.49 -11.28 1.79
C ASN A 425 13.97 -11.50 1.79
N ILE A 426 13.33 -11.74 0.64
CA ILE A 426 11.87 -11.90 0.54
C ILE A 426 11.32 -13.02 1.44
N HIS A 427 12.14 -14.05 1.68
CA HIS A 427 11.81 -15.17 2.57
C HIS A 427 11.53 -14.74 4.03
N ALA A 428 12.05 -13.59 4.49
CA ALA A 428 11.81 -13.08 5.83
C ALA A 428 10.32 -12.77 6.05
N THR A 429 9.60 -12.41 4.98
CA THR A 429 8.15 -12.17 5.02
C THR A 429 7.36 -13.46 5.29
N ALA A 430 7.86 -14.62 4.82
CA ALA A 430 7.27 -15.95 5.03
C ALA A 430 8.05 -16.80 6.05
N SER A 431 8.59 -16.15 7.09
CA SER A 431 9.42 -16.81 8.11
C SER A 431 8.66 -17.83 8.98
N SER A 432 7.37 -17.60 9.21
CA SER A 432 6.51 -18.55 9.93
C SER A 432 6.35 -19.86 9.13
N PRO A 433 6.39 -21.04 9.78
CA PRO A 433 6.18 -22.31 9.09
C PRO A 433 4.75 -22.48 8.55
N ALA A 434 3.76 -21.76 9.12
CA ALA A 434 2.36 -21.81 8.71
C ALA A 434 1.70 -20.43 8.78
N ASN A 435 0.59 -20.27 8.05
CA ASN A 435 -0.27 -19.09 8.11
C ASN A 435 -1.72 -19.55 8.14
N ALA A 436 -2.49 -19.13 9.14
CA ALA A 436 -3.84 -19.62 9.37
C ALA A 436 -4.96 -18.65 8.94
N THR A 437 -4.60 -17.53 8.31
CA THR A 437 -5.53 -16.49 7.83
C THR A 437 -5.44 -16.30 6.32
N PRO A 438 -6.53 -15.93 5.64
CA PRO A 438 -6.44 -15.48 4.25
C PRO A 438 -5.55 -14.25 4.14
N PHE A 439 -4.83 -14.09 3.03
CA PHE A 439 -3.85 -13.03 2.80
C PHE A 439 -3.91 -12.46 1.38
N TYR A 440 -3.44 -11.23 1.19
CA TYR A 440 -3.36 -10.62 -0.14
C TYR A 440 -2.24 -11.25 -0.96
N CYS A 441 -2.55 -11.61 -2.20
CA CYS A 441 -1.60 -12.13 -3.18
C CYS A 441 -1.97 -11.55 -4.54
N ASN A 442 -1.01 -10.91 -5.20
CA ASN A 442 -1.19 -10.30 -6.51
C ASN A 442 -0.18 -10.89 -7.48
N ASP A 443 -0.49 -10.83 -8.77
CA ASP A 443 0.52 -11.05 -9.80
C ASP A 443 1.66 -10.04 -9.63
N SER A 444 2.89 -10.52 -9.58
CA SER A 444 4.06 -9.63 -9.47
C SER A 444 5.27 -10.19 -10.20
N LEU A 445 6.18 -9.28 -10.56
CA LEU A 445 7.44 -9.61 -11.21
C LEU A 445 8.56 -8.83 -10.55
N ARG A 446 9.55 -9.54 -10.04
CA ARG A 446 10.84 -8.99 -9.63
C ARG A 446 11.94 -9.60 -10.48
N GLU A 447 12.83 -8.78 -11.00
CA GLU A 447 13.99 -9.23 -11.79
C GLU A 447 15.24 -8.49 -11.35
N GLU A 448 16.31 -9.24 -11.09
CA GLU A 448 17.62 -8.68 -10.75
C GLU A 448 18.67 -9.27 -11.68
N THR A 449 19.41 -8.39 -12.36
CA THR A 449 20.53 -8.79 -13.22
C THR A 449 21.83 -8.26 -12.64
N TYR A 450 22.81 -9.14 -12.49
CA TYR A 450 24.14 -8.86 -11.99
C TYR A 450 25.14 -9.15 -13.10
N THR A 451 25.90 -8.15 -13.51
CA THR A 451 27.04 -8.31 -14.41
C THR A 451 28.31 -8.11 -13.59
N LEU A 452 29.17 -9.13 -13.53
CA LEU A 452 30.37 -9.16 -12.70
C LEU A 452 31.58 -9.33 -13.62
N ASP A 453 32.40 -8.28 -13.75
CA ASP A 453 33.65 -8.34 -14.50
C ASP A 453 34.80 -8.64 -13.53
N PHE A 454 35.39 -9.83 -13.67
CA PHE A 454 36.57 -10.23 -12.90
C PHE A 454 37.86 -9.81 -13.61
N PRO A 455 38.94 -9.50 -12.87
CA PRO A 455 40.23 -9.22 -13.48
C PRO A 455 40.82 -10.48 -14.11
N ALA A 456 41.56 -10.35 -15.21
CA ALA A 456 42.16 -11.49 -15.92
C ALA A 456 43.13 -12.33 -15.06
N SER A 457 43.67 -11.76 -13.98
CA SER A 457 44.57 -12.42 -13.04
C SER A 457 43.85 -13.36 -12.05
N VAL A 458 42.52 -13.39 -12.03
CA VAL A 458 41.74 -14.19 -11.07
C VAL A 458 41.06 -15.35 -11.79
N PRO A 459 41.55 -16.58 -11.67
CA PRO A 459 40.89 -17.73 -12.27
C PRO A 459 39.49 -17.94 -11.66
N LEU A 460 38.50 -18.21 -12.50
CA LEU A 460 37.18 -18.63 -12.08
C LEU A 460 37.12 -20.16 -12.10
N ILE A 461 37.05 -20.76 -10.91
CA ILE A 461 37.04 -22.21 -10.71
C ILE A 461 35.65 -22.79 -11.00
N ALA A 462 34.60 -22.12 -10.52
CA ALA A 462 33.23 -22.55 -10.73
C ALA A 462 32.25 -21.37 -10.72
N VAL A 463 31.33 -21.39 -11.67
CA VAL A 463 30.15 -20.53 -11.70
C VAL A 463 28.92 -21.38 -11.39
N PRO A 464 27.95 -20.87 -10.60
CA PRO A 464 26.73 -21.61 -10.32
C PRO A 464 25.99 -22.08 -11.57
N ARG A 465 25.23 -23.17 -11.43
CA ARG A 465 24.34 -23.64 -12.49
C ARG A 465 23.04 -22.84 -12.47
N SER A 466 22.46 -22.64 -13.65
CA SER A 466 21.10 -22.13 -13.77
C SER A 466 20.09 -23.13 -13.18
N ASP A 467 19.07 -22.62 -12.51
CA ASP A 467 17.99 -23.40 -11.90
C ASP A 467 16.63 -22.74 -12.17
N ARG A 468 15.58 -23.56 -12.16
CA ARG A 468 14.19 -23.11 -12.30
C ARG A 468 13.31 -23.90 -11.36
N PHE A 469 12.55 -23.17 -10.56
CA PHE A 469 11.54 -23.71 -9.67
C PHE A 469 10.16 -23.16 -10.03
N GLU A 470 9.14 -24.00 -10.01
CA GLU A 470 7.76 -23.62 -10.28
C GLU A 470 6.80 -24.39 -9.37
N ASN A 471 5.82 -23.69 -8.82
CA ASN A 471 4.69 -24.27 -8.13
C ASN A 471 3.45 -23.35 -8.30
N ALA A 472 2.38 -23.60 -7.54
CA ALA A 472 1.15 -22.80 -7.64
C ALA A 472 1.37 -21.29 -7.39
N ALA A 473 2.30 -20.92 -6.50
CA ALA A 473 2.59 -19.54 -6.16
C ALA A 473 3.34 -18.77 -7.26
N GLY A 474 3.96 -19.47 -8.22
CA GLY A 474 4.63 -18.85 -9.36
C GLY A 474 5.91 -19.56 -9.79
N THR A 475 6.82 -18.78 -10.37
CA THR A 475 8.06 -19.27 -10.95
C THR A 475 9.25 -18.45 -10.44
N TYR A 476 10.31 -19.14 -10.04
CA TYR A 476 11.62 -18.56 -9.77
C TYR A 476 12.66 -19.14 -10.71
N GLU A 477 13.41 -18.28 -11.37
CA GLU A 477 14.48 -18.64 -12.29
C GLU A 477 15.77 -17.96 -11.84
N SER A 478 16.86 -18.73 -11.75
CA SER A 478 18.22 -18.22 -11.65
C SER A 478 18.98 -18.66 -12.90
N SER A 479 19.42 -17.69 -13.71
CA SER A 479 20.23 -17.93 -14.90
C SER A 479 21.65 -17.46 -14.64
N TRP A 480 22.64 -18.30 -14.93
CA TRP A 480 24.06 -17.98 -14.82
C TRP A 480 24.75 -18.24 -16.14
N LYS A 481 25.53 -17.26 -16.61
CA LYS A 481 26.34 -17.36 -17.82
C LYS A 481 27.73 -16.81 -17.54
N GLN A 482 28.74 -17.49 -18.06
CA GLN A 482 30.12 -17.04 -18.03
C GLN A 482 30.63 -16.90 -19.46
N GLU A 483 31.16 -15.73 -19.78
CA GLU A 483 31.83 -15.44 -21.05
C GLU A 483 33.21 -14.86 -20.73
N GLY A 484 34.25 -15.70 -20.80
CA GLY A 484 35.59 -15.33 -20.32
C GLY A 484 35.58 -15.01 -18.81
N GLN A 485 35.97 -13.78 -18.48
CA GLN A 485 36.02 -13.26 -17.10
C GLN A 485 34.76 -12.48 -16.70
N GLN A 486 33.75 -12.42 -17.55
CA GLN A 486 32.46 -11.83 -17.19
C GLN A 486 31.49 -12.93 -16.77
N VAL A 487 30.83 -12.72 -15.62
CA VAL A 487 29.73 -13.56 -15.15
C VAL A 487 28.45 -12.72 -15.13
N VAL A 488 27.42 -13.20 -15.79
CA VAL A 488 26.08 -12.61 -15.78
C VAL A 488 25.13 -13.54 -15.04
N ALA A 489 24.51 -13.03 -13.98
CA ALA A 489 23.48 -13.72 -13.21
C ALA A 489 22.15 -12.97 -13.29
N THR A 490 21.07 -13.67 -13.64
CA THR A 490 19.71 -13.09 -13.63
C THR A 490 18.83 -13.90 -12.70
N HIS A 491 18.25 -13.24 -11.71
CA HIS A 491 17.25 -13.80 -10.81
C HIS A 491 15.88 -13.21 -11.15
N ARG A 492 14.92 -14.05 -11.52
CA ARG A 492 13.57 -13.63 -11.90
C ARG A 492 12.55 -14.36 -11.03
N LEU A 493 11.75 -13.61 -10.29
CA LEU A 493 10.65 -14.11 -9.48
C LEU A 493 9.34 -13.57 -10.03
N ARG A 494 8.50 -14.46 -10.54
CA ARG A 494 7.11 -14.17 -10.89
C ARG A 494 6.20 -14.84 -9.86
N LEU A 495 5.35 -14.04 -9.21
CA LEU A 495 4.30 -14.57 -8.33
C LEU A 495 2.94 -14.48 -9.01
N ASN A 496 2.08 -15.44 -8.68
CA ASN A 496 0.72 -15.54 -9.19
C ASN A 496 -0.30 -15.15 -8.11
N ALA A 497 -1.38 -14.48 -8.53
CA ALA A 497 -2.61 -14.45 -7.76
C ALA A 497 -3.33 -15.80 -7.93
N ILE A 498 -3.09 -16.76 -7.01
CA ILE A 498 -3.53 -18.17 -7.15
C ILE A 498 -5.04 -18.30 -7.43
N HIS A 499 -5.87 -17.43 -6.85
CA HIS A 499 -7.32 -17.41 -7.06
C HIS A 499 -7.81 -16.28 -7.98
N GLY A 500 -6.88 -15.66 -8.72
CA GLY A 500 -7.08 -14.46 -9.53
C GLY A 500 -7.05 -13.16 -8.73
N ASN A 501 -6.87 -12.03 -9.44
CA ASN A 501 -6.65 -10.70 -8.85
C ASN A 501 -7.87 -10.08 -8.13
N THR A 502 -9.00 -10.76 -8.09
CA THR A 502 -10.24 -10.28 -7.43
C THR A 502 -10.56 -11.01 -6.14
N LYS A 503 -9.72 -11.96 -5.73
CA LYS A 503 -9.88 -12.77 -4.53
C LYS A 503 -8.59 -12.74 -3.72
N VAL A 504 -8.71 -13.14 -2.47
CA VAL A 504 -7.58 -13.28 -1.55
C VAL A 504 -7.08 -14.72 -1.55
N CYS A 505 -5.78 -14.92 -1.31
CA CYS A 505 -5.24 -16.26 -1.09
C CYS A 505 -5.73 -16.81 0.26
N GLN A 506 -5.84 -18.12 0.34
CA GLN A 506 -6.32 -18.86 1.50
C GLN A 506 -5.15 -19.46 2.31
N PRO A 507 -5.34 -19.83 3.58
CA PRO A 507 -4.30 -20.44 4.40
C PRO A 507 -3.53 -21.59 3.74
N GLU A 508 -4.22 -22.44 2.98
CA GLU A 508 -3.68 -23.58 2.24
C GLU A 508 -2.70 -23.20 1.11
N ASP A 509 -2.72 -21.95 0.65
CA ASP A 509 -1.84 -21.45 -0.40
C ASP A 509 -0.46 -21.03 0.14
N TYR A 510 -0.39 -20.68 1.42
CA TYR A 510 0.82 -20.13 2.05
C TYR A 510 2.06 -21.02 1.90
N PRO A 511 1.99 -22.36 2.05
CA PRO A 511 3.14 -23.24 1.86
C PRO A 511 3.80 -23.07 0.49
N ALA A 512 3.03 -22.85 -0.59
CA ALA A 512 3.56 -22.67 -1.93
C ALA A 512 4.42 -21.38 -2.04
N PHE A 513 3.95 -20.26 -1.47
CA PHE A 513 4.72 -19.01 -1.42
C PHE A 513 5.98 -19.14 -0.56
N ARG A 514 5.88 -19.83 0.58
CA ARG A 514 7.02 -20.07 1.45
C ARG A 514 8.10 -20.92 0.76
N GLU A 515 7.69 -21.94 0.00
CA GLU A 515 8.60 -22.80 -0.74
C GLU A 515 9.34 -22.04 -1.85
N ILE A 516 8.64 -21.29 -2.70
CA ILE A 516 9.30 -20.50 -3.76
C ILE A 516 10.29 -19.47 -3.18
N TYR A 517 9.97 -18.84 -2.04
CA TYR A 517 10.91 -17.94 -1.36
C TYR A 517 12.13 -18.64 -0.78
N GLN A 518 12.03 -19.92 -0.41
CA GLN A 518 13.21 -20.70 -0.03
C GLN A 518 14.10 -20.99 -1.25
N HIS A 519 13.51 -21.23 -2.42
CA HIS A 519 14.27 -21.34 -3.67
C HIS A 519 14.97 -20.03 -4.02
N VAL A 520 14.30 -18.88 -3.85
CA VAL A 520 14.93 -17.55 -3.97
C VAL A 520 16.13 -17.44 -3.03
N ARG A 521 15.95 -17.74 -1.74
CA ARG A 521 17.04 -17.69 -0.77
C ARG A 521 18.20 -18.63 -1.12
N ARG A 522 17.93 -19.82 -1.64
CA ARG A 522 18.97 -20.77 -2.08
C ARG A 522 19.72 -20.25 -3.30
N GLY A 523 19.02 -19.68 -4.28
CA GLY A 523 19.64 -19.12 -5.47
C GLY A 523 20.62 -17.98 -5.15
N PHE A 524 20.27 -17.08 -4.21
CA PHE A 524 21.18 -16.02 -3.75
C PHE A 524 22.30 -16.48 -2.82
N ARG A 525 22.27 -17.74 -2.35
CA ARG A 525 23.38 -18.37 -1.61
C ARG A 525 24.38 -19.07 -2.53
N ALA A 526 24.10 -19.15 -3.83
CA ALA A 526 25.03 -19.70 -4.79
C ALA A 526 26.31 -18.84 -4.83
N GLN A 527 27.46 -19.49 -4.97
CA GLN A 527 28.77 -18.84 -4.93
C GLN A 527 29.53 -19.04 -6.23
N ILE A 528 30.14 -17.97 -6.71
CA ILE A 528 31.23 -18.02 -7.69
C ILE A 528 32.49 -18.39 -6.91
N VAL A 529 33.17 -19.45 -7.34
CA VAL A 529 34.43 -19.89 -6.75
C VAL A 529 35.57 -19.39 -7.61
N TYR A 530 36.54 -18.71 -6.99
CA TYR A 530 37.66 -18.06 -7.66
C TYR A 530 38.98 -18.38 -6.97
N GLY A 531 40.07 -18.07 -7.65
CA GLY A 531 41.44 -18.18 -7.15
C GLY A 531 42.21 -19.33 -7.80
N ASP A 532 43.48 -19.45 -7.43
CA ASP A 532 44.38 -20.48 -7.94
C ASP A 532 44.42 -21.68 -6.99
N LEU A 533 43.89 -22.82 -7.44
CA LEU A 533 43.92 -24.06 -6.65
C LEU A 533 45.34 -24.60 -6.44
N GLU A 534 46.30 -24.24 -7.30
CA GLU A 534 47.69 -24.68 -7.16
C GLU A 534 48.42 -23.92 -6.04
N ALA A 535 47.91 -22.75 -5.64
CA ALA A 535 48.43 -21.95 -4.53
C ALA A 535 47.93 -22.43 -3.15
N VAL A 536 46.99 -23.38 -3.08
CA VAL A 536 46.44 -23.90 -1.82
C VAL A 536 47.29 -25.08 -1.30
N PRO A 537 47.86 -24.99 -0.09
CA PRO A 537 48.60 -26.12 0.50
C PRO A 537 47.70 -27.35 0.61
N ALA A 538 48.18 -28.52 0.16
CA ALA A 538 47.43 -29.76 0.24
C ALA A 538 46.96 -30.03 1.68
N PRO A 539 45.71 -30.48 1.90
CA PRO A 539 45.22 -30.75 3.24
C PRO A 539 46.14 -31.78 3.91
N VAL A 540 46.70 -31.40 5.06
CA VAL A 540 47.46 -32.30 5.92
C VAL A 540 46.52 -33.44 6.29
N ARG A 541 46.70 -34.62 5.67
CA ARG A 541 46.03 -35.84 6.10
C ARG A 541 46.44 -36.06 7.55
N ALA A 542 45.52 -35.88 8.49
CA ALA A 542 45.73 -36.33 9.86
C ALA A 542 45.97 -37.84 9.80
N GLY A 543 47.22 -38.24 10.05
CA GLY A 543 47.63 -39.62 10.12
C GLY A 543 47.00 -40.33 11.31
N GLN A 544 46.74 -41.62 11.07
CA GLN A 544 46.30 -42.70 11.96
C GLN A 544 46.72 -42.63 13.43
#